data_AF-A0A2P7TSJ0-F1
#
_entry.id   AF-A0A2P7TSJ0-F1
#
_cell.length_a   1.000
_cell.length_b   1.000
_cell.length_c   1.000
_cell.angle_alpha   90.00
_cell.angle_beta   90.00
_cell.angle_gamma   90.00
#
_symmetry.space_group_name_H-M   'P 1'
#
loop_
_entity.id
_entity.type
_entity.pdbx_description
1 polymer ?
#
loop_
_entity_poly.entity_id
_entity_poly.type
_entity_poly.pdbx_seq_one_letter_code
_entity_poly.pdbx_strand_id
1 'polypeptide(L)'
;MNTPATNLFFVARNTVFPEGALFELVNQLYLPDGKNFRSAETEEEKRQPDAGYLFPDLGKGEPGLMPAADLLPCPPFAENLPPGKGALQVTRLGIVYDQPLKKPAVNAPIIAYSEILVHETLHWQRLGLPAAQLPVITHIEVFDKLRQTETEDYLYPAITRHNDIDYYCAEMSHIHFGFYRLRFFTEEGYSYYADVIKHFPASVKQKYDALLLEDDNPSRASLPNALRFSEFGYELPAAGKEVKMPGTEPVSISELAQFIAARKPGTQPDAENAVQILNLSLALTTEWGENFGKPIEERLRRRHPEIDSSLCQQLQQYANEAAYYIYEQAAQVVLHNLSEASARQNALQKYPWLNNENLSRLLNIGFYYAIR
;
A
#
# COMPACT_ATOMS: atom_id res chain seq x y z
N MET A 1 -1.27 11.55 -13.52
CA MET A 1 0.13 11.96 -13.30
C MET A 1 0.98 10.77 -13.61
N ASN A 2 2.10 10.97 -14.30
CA ASN A 2 3.01 9.89 -14.61
C ASN A 2 3.75 9.45 -13.34
N THR A 3 3.54 8.22 -12.85
CA THR A 3 4.32 7.67 -11.74
C THR A 3 5.81 7.78 -12.08
N PRO A 4 6.62 8.46 -11.25
CA PRO A 4 8.03 8.65 -11.54
C PRO A 4 8.76 7.30 -11.58
N ALA A 5 9.68 7.14 -12.54
CA ALA A 5 10.45 5.91 -12.67
C ALA A 5 11.27 5.68 -11.40
N THR A 6 11.20 4.47 -10.85
CA THR A 6 11.94 4.06 -9.64
C THR A 6 13.08 3.11 -9.98
N ASN A 7 14.10 3.10 -9.12
CA ASN A 7 15.24 2.18 -9.18
C ASN A 7 15.60 1.69 -7.77
N LEU A 8 16.30 0.55 -7.71
CA LEU A 8 16.83 -0.01 -6.48
C LEU A 8 18.24 0.49 -6.20
N PHE A 9 18.52 0.87 -4.96
CA PHE A 9 19.81 1.37 -4.51
C PHE A 9 20.21 0.72 -3.18
N PHE A 10 21.45 0.22 -3.12
CA PHE A 10 22.08 -0.15 -1.87
C PHE A 10 22.69 1.08 -1.21
N VAL A 11 22.60 1.16 0.11
CA VAL A 11 23.39 2.11 0.92
C VAL A 11 24.82 1.63 0.93
N ALA A 12 25.73 2.41 0.34
CA ALA A 12 27.14 2.09 0.25
C ALA A 12 27.97 2.74 1.36
N ARG A 13 27.59 3.96 1.77
CA ARG A 13 28.26 4.70 2.84
C ARG A 13 27.24 5.59 3.54
N ASN A 14 26.84 5.28 4.77
CA ASN A 14 26.06 6.22 5.56
C ASN A 14 26.06 5.83 7.05
N THR A 15 25.78 6.82 7.90
CA THR A 15 25.55 6.62 9.34
C THR A 15 24.08 6.39 9.69
N VAL A 16 23.14 6.74 8.81
CA VAL A 16 21.69 6.66 9.09
C VAL A 16 21.12 5.25 8.90
N PHE A 17 21.49 4.58 7.81
CA PHE A 17 21.08 3.21 7.51
C PHE A 17 22.33 2.32 7.41
N PRO A 18 22.23 1.02 7.74
CA PRO A 18 23.36 0.11 7.63
C PRO A 18 23.78 -0.07 6.18
N GLU A 19 25.08 -0.21 5.97
CA GLU A 19 25.67 -0.55 4.68
C GLU A 19 25.08 -1.85 4.12
N GLY A 20 24.74 -1.84 2.83
CA GLY A 20 24.04 -2.92 2.13
C GLY A 20 22.52 -2.94 2.35
N ALA A 21 21.93 -1.98 3.08
CA ALA A 21 20.49 -1.80 3.08
C ALA A 21 19.99 -1.42 1.68
N LEU A 22 18.91 -2.05 1.23
CA LEU A 22 18.33 -1.82 -0.10
C LEU A 22 17.08 -0.96 0.01
N PHE A 23 16.94 0.02 -0.87
CA PHE A 23 15.75 0.86 -0.99
C PHE A 23 15.35 1.04 -2.45
N GLU A 24 14.05 1.17 -2.65
CA GLU A 24 13.51 1.67 -3.91
C GLU A 24 13.31 3.19 -3.79
N LEU A 25 13.81 3.93 -4.78
CA LEU A 25 13.76 5.39 -4.82
C LEU A 25 13.39 5.88 -6.21
N VAL A 26 12.88 7.09 -6.30
CA VAL A 26 12.69 7.77 -7.59
C VAL A 26 14.06 7.96 -8.24
N ASN A 27 14.18 7.56 -9.51
CA ASN A 27 15.40 7.70 -10.30
C ASN A 27 15.60 9.14 -10.80
N GLN A 28 15.72 10.07 -9.86
CA GLN A 28 15.94 11.49 -10.09
C GLN A 28 16.81 12.03 -8.96
N LEU A 29 17.81 12.83 -9.32
CA LEU A 29 18.60 13.58 -8.35
C LEU A 29 17.87 14.89 -8.00
N TYR A 30 18.00 15.29 -6.75
CA TYR A 30 17.42 16.49 -6.20
C TYR A 30 18.52 17.33 -5.56
N LEU A 31 18.27 18.63 -5.49
CA LEU A 31 19.08 19.61 -4.77
C LEU A 31 18.26 20.22 -3.63
N PRO A 32 18.91 20.65 -2.53
CA PRO A 32 18.26 21.44 -1.50
C PRO A 32 17.68 22.74 -2.08
N ASP A 33 16.47 23.10 -1.65
CA ASP A 33 15.82 24.37 -1.96
C ASP A 33 15.19 24.97 -0.70
N GLY A 34 16.02 25.64 0.10
CA GLY A 34 15.64 26.14 1.42
C GLY A 34 15.27 25.00 2.38
N LYS A 35 13.98 24.89 2.71
CA LYS A 35 13.43 23.79 3.54
C LYS A 35 12.86 22.63 2.70
N ASN A 36 12.87 22.75 1.38
CA ASN A 36 12.32 21.80 0.43
C ASN A 36 13.43 21.21 -0.46
N PHE A 37 13.02 20.46 -1.48
CA PHE A 37 13.90 19.86 -2.47
C PHE A 37 13.36 20.17 -3.87
N ARG A 38 14.27 20.38 -4.82
CA ARG A 38 13.93 20.57 -6.24
C ARG A 38 14.70 19.57 -7.09
N SER A 39 14.14 19.19 -8.23
CA SER A 39 14.85 18.31 -9.16
C SER A 39 16.12 18.98 -9.68
N ALA A 40 17.20 18.20 -9.80
CA ALA A 40 18.39 18.58 -10.56
C ALA A 40 18.11 18.33 -12.06
N GLU A 41 17.95 19.40 -12.82
CA GLU A 41 17.50 19.34 -14.22
C GLU A 41 18.68 19.29 -15.20
N THR A 42 19.81 19.92 -14.85
CA THR A 42 21.00 19.96 -15.72
C THR A 42 22.08 18.97 -15.30
N GLU A 43 22.96 18.59 -16.22
CA GLU A 43 24.12 17.73 -15.92
C GLU A 43 25.11 18.39 -14.95
N GLU A 44 25.17 19.72 -14.94
CA GLU A 44 26.00 20.48 -13.98
C GLU A 44 25.41 20.38 -12.58
N GLU A 45 24.09 20.51 -12.45
CA GLU A 45 23.37 20.34 -11.18
C GLU A 45 23.49 18.92 -10.62
N LYS A 46 23.35 17.89 -11.47
CA LYS A 46 23.52 16.49 -11.07
C LYS A 46 24.92 16.14 -10.57
N ARG A 47 25.93 16.95 -10.92
CA ARG A 47 27.32 16.79 -10.46
C ARG A 47 27.63 17.58 -9.20
N GLN A 48 26.70 18.37 -8.68
CA GLN A 48 26.94 19.12 -7.44
C GLN A 48 27.07 18.15 -6.26
N PRO A 49 27.96 18.42 -5.28
CA PRO A 49 28.17 17.53 -4.14
C PRO A 49 26.94 17.29 -3.25
N ASP A 50 26.01 18.24 -3.24
CA ASP A 50 24.74 18.19 -2.51
C ASP A 50 23.58 17.60 -3.32
N ALA A 51 23.82 17.23 -4.59
CA ALA A 51 22.87 16.47 -5.38
C ALA A 51 22.72 15.05 -4.83
N GLY A 52 21.49 14.65 -4.54
CA GLY A 52 21.22 13.37 -3.92
C GLY A 52 19.85 12.80 -4.31
N TYR A 53 19.64 11.53 -3.96
CA TYR A 53 18.35 10.88 -4.10
C TYR A 53 17.45 11.24 -2.92
N LEU A 54 16.19 11.57 -3.21
CA LEU A 54 15.22 11.94 -2.20
C LEU A 54 14.64 10.70 -1.52
N PHE A 55 14.87 10.57 -0.21
CA PHE A 55 14.20 9.61 0.65
C PHE A 55 12.94 10.26 1.23
N PRO A 56 11.77 9.60 1.17
CA PRO A 56 10.58 10.05 1.89
C PRO A 56 10.74 10.01 3.42
N ASP A 57 11.70 9.23 3.92
CA ASP A 57 12.06 9.13 5.34
C ASP A 57 13.52 8.67 5.53
N LEU A 58 14.33 9.47 6.20
CA LEU A 58 15.71 9.11 6.61
C LEU A 58 15.76 8.52 8.04
N GLY A 59 14.79 7.67 8.40
CA GLY A 59 14.74 6.98 9.69
C GLY A 59 14.23 7.83 10.86
N LYS A 60 13.68 9.03 10.58
CA LYS A 60 13.22 10.00 11.60
C LYS A 60 11.84 10.60 11.32
N GLY A 61 11.13 10.08 10.32
CA GLY A 61 9.80 10.58 9.92
C GLY A 61 9.84 11.86 9.10
N GLU A 62 10.98 12.18 8.50
CA GLU A 62 11.17 13.39 7.70
C GLU A 62 11.91 13.06 6.40
N PRO A 63 11.52 13.67 5.28
CA PRO A 63 12.21 13.49 4.02
C PRO A 63 13.60 14.12 4.05
N GLY A 64 14.51 13.58 3.23
CA GLY A 64 15.86 14.13 3.09
C GLY A 64 16.61 13.54 1.91
N LEU A 65 17.74 14.17 1.58
CA LEU A 65 18.59 13.72 0.48
C LEU A 65 19.69 12.80 1.00
N MET A 66 19.90 11.69 0.29
CA MET A 66 21.12 10.91 0.41
C MET A 66 22.01 11.20 -0.80
N PRO A 67 23.28 11.61 -0.61
CA PRO A 67 24.19 11.86 -1.72
C PRO A 67 24.29 10.67 -2.67
N ALA A 68 24.40 10.92 -3.97
CA ALA A 68 24.53 9.85 -4.96
C ALA A 68 25.77 8.97 -4.72
N ALA A 69 26.85 9.55 -4.19
CA ALA A 69 28.08 8.83 -3.85
C ALA A 69 27.94 7.85 -2.67
N ASP A 70 26.88 8.01 -1.87
CA ASP A 70 26.58 7.16 -0.71
C ASP A 70 25.67 5.98 -1.08
N LEU A 71 25.26 5.89 -2.36
CA LEU A 71 24.37 4.87 -2.89
C LEU A 71 25.03 4.12 -4.04
N LEU A 72 24.79 2.82 -4.09
CA LEU A 72 25.20 1.94 -5.18
C LEU A 72 23.94 1.44 -5.91
N PRO A 73 23.77 1.71 -7.22
CA PRO A 73 22.67 1.16 -7.98
C PRO A 73 22.66 -0.38 -7.91
N CYS A 74 21.51 -0.95 -7.58
CA CYS A 74 21.32 -2.39 -7.51
C CYS A 74 20.85 -2.91 -8.89
N PRO A 75 21.60 -3.83 -9.53
CA PRO A 75 21.14 -4.47 -10.75
C PRO A 75 19.84 -5.27 -10.52
N PRO A 76 18.98 -5.41 -11.54
CA PRO A 76 17.78 -6.24 -11.44
C PRO A 76 18.14 -7.68 -11.04
N PHE A 77 17.39 -8.24 -10.11
CA PHE A 77 17.50 -9.64 -9.72
C PHE A 77 16.12 -10.31 -9.78
N ALA A 78 16.08 -11.56 -10.25
CA ALA A 78 14.84 -12.30 -10.55
C ALA A 78 14.11 -12.85 -9.31
N GLU A 79 14.65 -12.66 -8.11
CA GLU A 79 14.12 -13.24 -6.88
C GLU A 79 12.90 -12.45 -6.39
N ASN A 80 11.75 -13.11 -6.33
CA ASN A 80 10.57 -12.59 -5.64
C ASN A 80 10.79 -12.66 -4.13
N LEU A 81 11.09 -11.50 -3.53
CA LEU A 81 11.25 -11.39 -2.08
C LEU A 81 9.87 -11.28 -1.41
N PRO A 82 9.49 -12.24 -0.54
CA PRO A 82 8.21 -12.18 0.16
C PRO A 82 8.14 -10.92 1.03
N PRO A 83 7.13 -10.04 0.88
CA PRO A 83 7.11 -8.77 1.61
C PRO A 83 7.10 -8.95 3.13
N GLY A 84 6.48 -10.03 3.62
CA GLY A 84 6.47 -10.39 5.05
C GLY A 84 7.85 -10.68 5.68
N LYS A 85 8.94 -10.74 4.91
CA LYS A 85 10.31 -10.95 5.44
C LYS A 85 11.07 -9.66 5.75
N GLY A 86 10.50 -8.50 5.43
CA GLY A 86 11.13 -7.20 5.63
C GLY A 86 10.75 -6.57 6.95
N ALA A 87 11.72 -6.12 7.76
CA ALA A 87 11.43 -5.53 9.07
C ALA A 87 10.64 -4.21 8.96
N LEU A 88 9.72 -3.99 9.90
CA LEU A 88 8.98 -2.73 10.06
C LEU A 88 9.69 -1.84 11.08
N GLN A 89 9.99 -0.62 10.68
CA GLN A 89 10.54 0.41 11.55
C GLN A 89 9.58 1.60 11.59
N VAL A 90 8.94 1.84 12.74
CA VAL A 90 8.21 3.09 12.96
C VAL A 90 9.22 4.20 13.21
N THR A 91 9.14 5.29 12.47
CA THR A 91 10.12 6.40 12.55
C THR A 91 9.54 7.63 13.22
N ARG A 92 8.20 7.77 13.17
CA ARG A 92 7.49 8.89 13.77
C ARG A 92 6.05 8.50 14.07
N LEU A 93 5.54 9.05 15.16
CA LEU A 93 4.14 8.97 15.55
C LEU A 93 3.63 10.39 15.82
N GLY A 94 2.39 10.67 15.47
CA GLY A 94 1.75 11.94 15.82
C GLY A 94 0.24 11.92 15.67
N ILE A 95 -0.35 13.09 15.92
CA ILE A 95 -1.79 13.33 15.87
C ILE A 95 -2.04 14.46 14.89
N VAL A 96 -3.02 14.29 14.00
CA VAL A 96 -3.49 15.30 13.05
C VAL A 96 -4.95 15.60 13.36
N TYR A 97 -5.27 16.87 13.53
CA TYR A 97 -6.63 17.32 13.76
C TYR A 97 -7.24 17.85 12.45
N ASP A 98 -8.48 17.48 12.16
CA ASP A 98 -9.13 17.82 10.89
C ASP A 98 -9.38 19.34 10.74
N GLN A 99 -9.36 20.09 11.85
CA GLN A 99 -9.48 21.54 11.87
C GLN A 99 -8.25 22.20 12.54
N PRO A 100 -7.22 22.60 11.78
CA PRO A 100 -5.93 23.05 12.32
C PRO A 100 -5.99 24.33 13.17
N LEU A 101 -7.10 25.09 13.13
CA LEU A 101 -7.24 26.38 13.81
C LEU A 101 -8.25 26.41 14.96
N LYS A 102 -8.98 25.31 15.20
CA LYS A 102 -9.79 25.15 16.40
C LYS A 102 -9.13 24.07 17.25
N LYS A 103 -8.59 24.46 18.40
CA LYS A 103 -8.20 23.49 19.42
C LYS A 103 -9.42 22.60 19.65
N PRO A 104 -9.36 21.29 19.37
CA PRO A 104 -10.50 20.43 19.60
C PRO A 104 -10.89 20.52 21.07
N ALA A 105 -12.19 20.37 21.35
CA ALA A 105 -12.66 20.30 22.73
C ALA A 105 -12.12 19.06 23.47
N VAL A 106 -11.60 18.09 22.72
CA VAL A 106 -11.07 16.80 23.19
C VAL A 106 -9.55 16.82 23.15
N ASN A 107 -8.92 16.46 24.26
CA ASN A 107 -7.47 16.18 24.28
C ASN A 107 -7.27 14.76 23.76
N ALA A 108 -6.74 14.62 22.54
CA ALA A 108 -6.41 13.30 21.99
C ALA A 108 -5.37 12.59 22.89
N PRO A 109 -5.62 11.33 23.28
CA PRO A 109 -4.69 10.52 24.06
C PRO A 109 -3.30 10.45 23.42
N ILE A 110 -2.24 10.67 24.20
CA ILE A 110 -0.86 10.53 23.71
C ILE A 110 -0.47 9.07 23.83
N ILE A 111 -0.12 8.45 22.71
CA ILE A 111 0.40 7.08 22.66
C ILE A 111 1.93 7.16 22.66
N ALA A 112 2.58 6.48 23.58
CA ALA A 112 4.03 6.34 23.57
C ALA A 112 4.48 5.33 22.50
N TYR A 113 5.68 5.52 21.95
CA TYR A 113 6.23 4.61 20.94
C TYR A 113 6.29 3.14 21.43
N SER A 114 6.57 2.94 22.71
CA SER A 114 6.60 1.61 23.35
C SER A 114 5.24 0.92 23.43
N GLU A 115 4.15 1.64 23.23
CA GLU A 115 2.78 1.12 23.26
C GLU A 115 2.28 0.71 21.87
N ILE A 116 3.02 1.05 20.81
CA ILE A 116 2.71 0.60 19.44
C ILE A 116 3.01 -0.89 19.35
N LEU A 117 2.04 -1.65 18.86
CA LEU A 117 2.27 -3.04 18.48
C LEU A 117 3.03 -3.06 17.15
N VAL A 118 4.24 -3.60 17.14
CA VAL A 118 4.91 -4.09 15.93
C VAL A 118 5.10 -5.58 16.13
N HIS A 119 4.25 -6.39 15.49
CA HIS A 119 4.24 -7.83 15.67
C HIS A 119 4.62 -8.52 14.37
N GLU A 120 5.80 -9.12 14.35
CA GLU A 120 6.34 -9.82 13.20
C GLU A 120 6.51 -11.31 13.54
N THR A 121 5.95 -12.16 12.70
CA THR A 121 6.11 -13.61 12.77
C THR A 121 6.50 -14.15 11.39
N LEU A 122 6.73 -15.46 11.29
CA LEU A 122 6.91 -16.10 9.98
C LEU A 122 5.68 -15.94 9.07
N HIS A 123 4.49 -15.77 9.67
CA HIS A 123 3.22 -15.82 8.96
C HIS A 123 2.59 -14.47 8.68
N TRP A 124 2.84 -13.48 9.54
CA TRP A 124 2.25 -12.15 9.42
C TRP A 124 3.13 -11.03 10.00
N GLN A 125 2.80 -9.79 9.65
CA GLN A 125 3.40 -8.57 10.16
C GLN A 125 2.28 -7.56 10.42
N ARG A 126 2.14 -7.10 11.65
CA ARG A 126 1.08 -6.16 12.04
C ARG A 126 1.65 -4.95 12.71
N LEU A 127 1.05 -3.81 12.41
CA LEU A 127 1.25 -2.57 13.15
C LEU A 127 -0.08 -2.17 13.77
N GLY A 128 -0.10 -1.84 15.07
CA GLY A 128 -1.34 -1.40 15.71
C GLY A 128 -1.19 -0.42 16.86
N LEU A 129 -2.29 0.29 17.13
CA LEU A 129 -2.41 1.21 18.24
C LEU A 129 -3.31 0.62 19.35
N PRO A 130 -3.03 0.87 20.64
CA PRO A 130 -3.76 0.26 21.74
C PRO A 130 -5.21 0.76 21.81
N ALA A 131 -6.17 -0.13 21.59
CA ALA A 131 -7.59 0.20 21.46
C ALA A 131 -8.20 0.78 22.74
N ALA A 132 -7.78 0.31 23.92
CA ALA A 132 -8.33 0.74 25.20
C ALA A 132 -8.15 2.24 25.51
N GLN A 133 -7.18 2.88 24.84
CA GLN A 133 -6.88 4.31 25.03
C GLN A 133 -7.56 5.19 23.98
N LEU A 134 -8.22 4.61 22.98
CA LEU A 134 -8.62 5.34 21.78
C LEU A 134 -10.15 5.35 21.64
N PRO A 135 -10.71 6.42 21.06
CA PRO A 135 -12.06 6.34 20.52
C PRO A 135 -12.11 5.29 19.40
N VAL A 136 -13.32 4.97 18.93
CA VAL A 136 -13.51 4.01 17.85
C VAL A 136 -12.73 4.46 16.62
N ILE A 137 -11.83 3.60 16.15
CA ILE A 137 -11.16 3.77 14.85
C ILE A 137 -12.14 3.35 13.76
N THR A 138 -12.48 4.29 12.89
CA THR A 138 -13.45 4.09 11.81
C THR A 138 -12.78 3.63 10.52
N HIS A 139 -11.50 3.98 10.35
CA HIS A 139 -10.74 3.71 9.15
C HIS A 139 -9.24 3.70 9.46
N ILE A 140 -8.49 2.74 8.92
CA ILE A 140 -7.02 2.79 8.85
C ILE A 140 -6.58 2.83 7.40
N GLU A 141 -5.85 3.87 7.02
CA GLU A 141 -5.27 3.99 5.68
C GLU A 141 -3.78 3.70 5.71
N VAL A 142 -3.26 3.03 4.68
CA VAL A 142 -1.84 2.84 4.42
C VAL A 142 -1.46 3.58 3.13
N PHE A 143 -0.70 4.66 3.26
CA PHE A 143 -0.29 5.53 2.16
C PHE A 143 1.18 5.31 1.79
N ASP A 144 1.48 5.02 0.52
CA ASP A 144 2.85 4.93 -0.01
C ASP A 144 3.41 6.33 -0.25
N LYS A 145 4.40 6.73 0.55
CA LYS A 145 5.02 8.05 0.51
C LYS A 145 5.94 8.24 -0.70
N LEU A 146 6.44 7.17 -1.31
CA LEU A 146 7.27 7.25 -2.51
C LEU A 146 6.38 7.47 -3.74
N ARG A 147 5.33 6.66 -3.87
CA ARG A 147 4.42 6.67 -5.03
C ARG A 147 3.32 7.71 -4.93
N GLN A 148 3.07 8.24 -3.73
CA GLN A 148 1.99 9.19 -3.43
C GLN A 148 0.61 8.60 -3.72
N THR A 149 0.40 7.35 -3.32
CA THR A 149 -0.83 6.59 -3.56
C THR A 149 -1.27 5.85 -2.31
N GLU A 150 -2.58 5.78 -2.09
CA GLU A 150 -3.17 4.85 -1.14
C GLU A 150 -2.88 3.41 -1.57
N THR A 151 -2.48 2.57 -0.62
CA THR A 151 -2.10 1.17 -0.86
C THR A 151 -3.08 0.19 -0.22
N GLU A 152 -3.65 0.55 0.92
CA GLU A 152 -4.59 -0.29 1.66
C GLU A 152 -5.50 0.57 2.54
N ASP A 153 -6.75 0.13 2.71
CA ASP A 153 -7.77 0.75 3.53
C ASP A 153 -8.48 -0.34 4.36
N TYR A 154 -8.51 -0.14 5.69
CA TYR A 154 -9.23 -0.98 6.65
C TYR A 154 -10.42 -0.21 7.21
N LEU A 155 -11.63 -0.53 6.76
CA LEU A 155 -12.86 0.11 7.23
C LEU A 155 -13.42 -0.61 8.45
N TYR A 156 -13.56 0.14 9.55
CA TYR A 156 -13.98 -0.38 10.86
C TYR A 156 -13.15 -1.61 11.27
N PRO A 157 -11.81 -1.43 11.43
CA PRO A 157 -10.91 -2.52 11.74
C PRO A 157 -11.33 -3.27 13.00
N ALA A 158 -11.31 -4.59 12.94
CA ALA A 158 -11.56 -5.42 14.12
C ALA A 158 -10.41 -5.29 15.13
N ILE A 159 -10.75 -5.45 16.40
CA ILE A 159 -9.79 -5.47 17.49
C ILE A 159 -9.01 -6.79 17.47
N THR A 160 -7.69 -6.68 17.48
CA THR A 160 -6.77 -7.81 17.64
C THR A 160 -6.26 -7.83 19.08
N ARG A 161 -6.36 -8.99 19.76
CA ARG A 161 -5.80 -9.14 21.11
C ARG A 161 -4.38 -9.71 21.05
N HIS A 162 -3.43 -9.05 21.69
CA HIS A 162 -2.04 -9.49 21.81
C HIS A 162 -1.52 -9.22 23.23
N ASN A 163 -1.01 -10.26 23.91
CA ASN A 163 -0.52 -10.18 25.30
C ASN A 163 -1.48 -9.45 26.25
N ASP A 164 -2.76 -9.81 26.19
CA ASP A 164 -3.85 -9.22 26.96
C ASP A 164 -4.18 -7.74 26.70
N ILE A 165 -3.57 -7.15 25.68
CA ILE A 165 -3.87 -5.80 25.20
C ILE A 165 -4.60 -5.89 23.87
N ASP A 166 -5.64 -5.09 23.74
CA ASP A 166 -6.47 -4.99 22.54
C ASP A 166 -5.93 -3.87 21.64
N TYR A 167 -5.81 -4.14 20.34
CA TYR A 167 -5.22 -3.24 19.35
C TYR A 167 -6.11 -3.07 18.12
N TYR A 168 -6.12 -1.86 17.56
CA TYR A 168 -6.51 -1.63 16.18
C TYR A 168 -5.28 -1.84 15.30
N CYS A 169 -5.33 -2.84 14.41
CA CYS A 169 -4.17 -3.25 13.62
C CYS A 169 -4.40 -3.07 12.12
N ALA A 170 -3.35 -2.64 11.42
CA ALA A 170 -3.19 -2.83 9.99
C ALA A 170 -2.28 -4.04 9.74
N GLU A 171 -2.66 -4.87 8.79
CA GLU A 171 -1.82 -5.97 8.29
C GLU A 171 -0.83 -5.43 7.25
N MET A 172 0.43 -5.76 7.45
CA MET A 172 1.54 -5.24 6.65
C MET A 172 2.19 -6.33 5.82
N SER A 173 1.82 -7.61 5.97
CA SER A 173 2.50 -8.76 5.33
C SER A 173 2.54 -8.72 3.81
N HIS A 174 1.47 -8.24 3.18
CA HIS A 174 1.33 -8.17 1.73
C HIS A 174 1.81 -6.82 1.16
N ILE A 175 1.99 -5.81 2.02
CA ILE A 175 2.49 -4.50 1.62
C ILE A 175 3.95 -4.62 1.22
N HIS A 176 4.32 -4.04 0.07
CA HIS A 176 5.68 -4.10 -0.47
C HIS A 176 6.70 -3.38 0.43
N PHE A 177 8.00 -3.54 0.16
CA PHE A 177 9.03 -2.78 0.85
C PHE A 177 8.98 -1.31 0.43
N GLY A 178 9.26 -0.38 1.35
CA GLY A 178 9.19 1.05 1.03
C GLY A 178 8.88 1.93 2.24
N PHE A 179 8.30 3.09 1.93
CA PHE A 179 8.04 4.16 2.89
C PHE A 179 6.54 4.41 2.99
N TYR A 180 5.98 4.24 4.17
CA TYR A 180 4.54 4.28 4.38
C TYR A 180 4.14 5.27 5.46
N ARG A 181 2.93 5.80 5.34
CA ARG A 181 2.23 6.47 6.43
C ARG A 181 0.93 5.73 6.69
N LEU A 182 0.77 5.26 7.92
CA LEU A 182 -0.49 4.73 8.39
C LEU A 182 -1.28 5.86 9.05
N ARG A 183 -2.57 6.00 8.74
CA ARG A 183 -3.48 6.95 9.39
C ARG A 183 -4.64 6.21 10.03
N PHE A 184 -4.85 6.40 11.33
CA PHE A 184 -5.94 5.80 12.10
C PHE A 184 -6.97 6.90 12.38
N PHE A 185 -8.06 6.90 11.62
CA PHE A 185 -9.11 7.91 11.69
C PHE A 185 -10.08 7.60 12.83
N THR A 186 -10.37 8.60 13.64
CA THR A 186 -11.34 8.50 14.73
C THR A 186 -12.69 9.10 14.33
N GLU A 187 -13.74 8.78 15.07
CA GLU A 187 -15.04 9.46 14.95
C GLU A 187 -15.06 10.88 15.55
N GLU A 188 -14.00 11.27 16.25
CA GLU A 188 -13.91 12.53 17.00
C GLU A 188 -13.25 13.68 16.23
N GLY A 189 -13.01 13.51 14.92
CA GLY A 189 -12.46 14.56 14.05
C GLY A 189 -10.95 14.77 14.16
N TYR A 190 -10.22 13.71 14.50
CA TYR A 190 -8.76 13.65 14.42
C TYR A 190 -8.29 12.26 14.00
N SER A 191 -7.02 12.16 13.63
CA SER A 191 -6.38 10.90 13.29
C SER A 191 -5.02 10.79 13.93
N TYR A 192 -4.62 9.57 14.25
CA TYR A 192 -3.22 9.25 14.53
C TYR A 192 -2.51 8.95 13.23
N TYR A 193 -1.23 9.26 13.14
CA TYR A 193 -0.40 8.76 12.06
C TYR A 193 0.90 8.14 12.58
N ALA A 194 1.34 7.10 11.89
CA ALA A 194 2.66 6.50 12.05
C ALA A 194 3.38 6.52 10.70
N ASP A 195 4.57 7.13 10.65
CA ASP A 195 5.48 6.95 9.51
C ASP A 195 6.28 5.67 9.74
N VAL A 196 6.39 4.85 8.71
CA VAL A 196 6.95 3.50 8.77
C VAL A 196 7.86 3.26 7.57
N ILE A 197 9.03 2.69 7.82
CA ILE A 197 9.89 2.12 6.80
C ILE A 197 9.72 0.60 6.85
N LYS A 198 9.32 0.00 5.72
CA LYS A 198 9.35 -1.44 5.55
C LYS A 198 10.60 -1.81 4.76
N HIS A 199 11.60 -2.32 5.47
CA HIS A 199 12.92 -2.61 4.92
C HIS A 199 12.90 -3.85 4.04
N PHE A 200 13.76 -3.86 3.01
CA PHE A 200 14.07 -5.12 2.33
C PHE A 200 14.70 -6.12 3.33
N PRO A 201 14.52 -7.45 3.13
CA PRO A 201 15.02 -8.45 4.05
C PRO A 201 16.55 -8.42 4.14
N ALA A 202 17.13 -8.63 5.33
CA ALA A 202 18.59 -8.60 5.53
C ALA A 202 19.39 -9.54 4.62
N SER A 203 18.75 -10.61 4.09
CA SER A 203 19.38 -11.53 3.14
C SER A 203 19.81 -10.86 1.83
N VAL A 204 19.22 -9.72 1.44
CA VAL A 204 19.62 -8.99 0.22
C VAL A 204 21.03 -8.43 0.32
N LYS A 205 21.57 -8.26 1.53
CA LYS A 205 22.94 -7.76 1.76
C LYS A 205 23.99 -8.63 1.05
N GLN A 206 23.75 -9.94 0.92
CA GLN A 206 24.67 -10.84 0.21
C GLN A 206 24.90 -10.41 -1.24
N LYS A 207 23.90 -9.77 -1.88
CA LYS A 207 24.02 -9.24 -3.25
C LYS A 207 24.87 -7.98 -3.29
N TYR A 208 24.77 -7.13 -2.27
CA TYR A 208 25.65 -5.99 -2.10
C TYR A 208 27.10 -6.43 -1.93
N ASP A 209 27.35 -7.41 -1.04
CA ASP A 209 28.70 -7.94 -0.81
C ASP A 209 29.29 -8.54 -2.10
N ALA A 210 28.48 -9.23 -2.92
CA ALA A 210 28.91 -9.75 -4.21
C ALA A 210 29.27 -8.64 -5.22
N LEU A 211 28.50 -7.55 -5.26
CA LEU A 211 28.79 -6.40 -6.14
C LEU A 211 30.11 -5.74 -5.77
N LEU A 212 30.41 -5.59 -4.47
CA LEU A 212 31.69 -5.03 -4.03
C LEU A 212 32.87 -5.91 -4.43
N LEU A 213 32.72 -7.23 -4.42
CA LEU A 213 33.76 -8.17 -4.83
C LEU A 213 34.00 -8.16 -6.36
N GLU A 214 33.00 -7.79 -7.15
CA GLU A 214 33.13 -7.64 -8.62
C GLU A 214 33.83 -6.33 -9.04
N ASP A 215 33.77 -5.28 -8.20
CA ASP A 215 34.32 -3.94 -8.49
C ASP A 215 35.86 -3.88 -8.47
N ASP A 216 36.54 -4.92 -7.93
CA ASP A 216 38.00 -5.09 -7.98
C ASP A 216 38.53 -5.57 -9.36
N ASN A 217 37.67 -5.68 -10.38
CA ASN A 217 38.04 -6.12 -11.73
C ASN A 217 37.84 -4.99 -12.78
N PRO A 218 38.92 -4.41 -13.35
CA PRO A 218 38.89 -3.10 -14.04
C PRO A 218 38.30 -3.11 -15.46
N SER A 219 37.49 -4.11 -15.83
CA SER A 219 36.94 -4.21 -17.19
C SER A 219 35.44 -4.43 -17.22
N ARG A 220 34.67 -3.34 -17.21
CA ARG A 220 33.43 -3.15 -17.99
C ARG A 220 33.08 -1.65 -17.95
N ALA A 221 33.25 -0.88 -19.02
CA ALA A 221 32.47 -0.91 -20.27
C ALA A 221 30.96 -0.98 -19.98
N SER A 222 30.35 0.21 -19.91
CA SER A 222 28.92 0.52 -20.10
C SER A 222 27.97 -0.66 -19.86
N LEU A 223 27.35 -0.69 -18.68
CA LEU A 223 26.20 -1.55 -18.46
C LEU A 223 25.12 -1.25 -19.50
N PRO A 224 24.48 -2.27 -20.11
CA PRO A 224 23.44 -2.08 -21.11
C PRO A 224 22.30 -1.25 -20.53
N ASN A 225 21.65 -0.48 -21.40
CA ASN A 225 20.41 0.22 -21.12
C ASN A 225 19.48 -0.66 -20.26
N ALA A 226 19.09 -0.07 -19.14
CA ALA A 226 18.12 -0.56 -18.16
C ALA A 226 17.22 -1.67 -18.72
N LEU A 227 17.35 -2.87 -18.16
CA LEU A 227 16.22 -3.78 -18.04
C LEU A 227 15.19 -3.02 -17.19
N ARG A 228 14.29 -2.33 -17.89
CA ARG A 228 13.07 -1.79 -17.31
C ARG A 228 12.38 -2.98 -16.65
N PHE A 229 12.19 -2.93 -15.34
CA PHE A 229 11.02 -3.58 -14.78
C PHE A 229 9.84 -3.05 -15.60
N SER A 230 9.11 -3.96 -16.24
CA SER A 230 8.03 -3.63 -17.15
C SER A 230 7.14 -2.58 -16.52
N GLU A 231 7.01 -1.49 -17.27
CA GLU A 231 6.05 -0.41 -17.06
C GLU A 231 4.70 -1.00 -16.63
N PHE A 232 4.26 -0.64 -15.43
CA PHE A 232 2.83 -0.66 -15.15
C PHE A 232 2.18 0.34 -16.10
N GLY A 233 1.46 -0.18 -17.08
CA GLY A 233 0.68 0.60 -18.02
C GLY A 233 -0.30 1.51 -17.28
N TYR A 234 -0.33 2.76 -17.72
CA TYR A 234 -1.29 3.78 -17.33
C TYR A 234 -2.72 3.39 -17.66
N GLU A 235 -3.63 3.61 -16.72
CA GLU A 235 -4.91 4.24 -17.05
C GLU A 235 -4.90 5.69 -16.55
N LEU A 236 -5.38 6.58 -17.40
CA LEU A 236 -5.43 8.02 -17.16
C LEU A 236 -6.18 8.32 -15.85
N PRO A 237 -5.67 9.20 -14.98
CA PRO A 237 -6.55 9.87 -14.04
C PRO A 237 -7.45 10.78 -14.86
N ALA A 238 -8.74 10.45 -14.91
CA ALA A 238 -9.73 11.49 -15.14
C ALA A 238 -9.48 12.58 -14.08
N ALA A 239 -9.45 13.83 -14.56
CA ALA A 239 -9.21 15.03 -13.77
C ALA A 239 -9.90 14.95 -12.41
N GLY A 240 -9.20 15.39 -11.37
CA GLY A 240 -9.66 15.37 -9.99
C GLY A 240 -11.15 15.66 -9.90
N LYS A 241 -11.93 14.61 -9.60
CA LYS A 241 -13.26 14.85 -9.05
C LYS A 241 -13.00 15.32 -7.64
N GLU A 242 -13.42 16.55 -7.35
CA GLU A 242 -13.97 16.86 -6.03
C GLU A 242 -14.68 15.59 -5.54
N VAL A 243 -14.28 15.08 -4.38
CA VAL A 243 -15.15 14.17 -3.64
C VAL A 243 -16.33 15.06 -3.22
N LYS A 244 -17.28 15.24 -4.13
CA LYS A 244 -18.65 15.52 -3.75
C LYS A 244 -19.01 14.34 -2.86
N MET A 245 -19.24 14.61 -1.58
CA MET A 245 -20.08 13.73 -0.79
C MET A 245 -21.26 13.33 -1.69
N PRO A 246 -21.49 12.03 -1.92
CA PRO A 246 -22.50 11.60 -2.87
C PRO A 246 -23.80 12.31 -2.54
N GLY A 247 -24.36 12.95 -3.57
CA GLY A 247 -25.72 13.43 -3.51
C GLY A 247 -26.60 12.27 -3.04
N THR A 248 -27.58 12.60 -2.22
CA THR A 248 -28.64 11.75 -1.72
C THR A 248 -29.55 11.24 -2.84
N GLU A 249 -28.99 10.69 -3.91
CA GLU A 249 -29.75 9.97 -4.92
C GLU A 249 -30.05 8.57 -4.35
N PRO A 250 -31.31 8.13 -4.41
CA PRO A 250 -31.72 6.87 -3.82
C PRO A 250 -30.94 5.73 -4.47
N VAL A 251 -30.34 4.87 -3.63
CA VAL A 251 -29.68 3.65 -4.09
C VAL A 251 -30.70 2.80 -4.83
N SER A 252 -30.40 2.44 -6.09
CA SER A 252 -31.21 1.48 -6.85
C SER A 252 -30.92 0.06 -6.34
N ILE A 253 -31.24 -0.19 -5.06
CA ILE A 253 -31.09 -1.47 -4.37
C ILE A 253 -31.72 -2.60 -5.18
N SER A 254 -32.83 -2.31 -5.86
CA SER A 254 -33.50 -3.23 -6.78
C SER A 254 -32.66 -3.63 -7.99
N GLU A 255 -31.91 -2.70 -8.59
CA GLU A 255 -31.04 -3.02 -9.72
C GLU A 255 -29.84 -3.84 -9.26
N LEU A 256 -29.18 -3.43 -8.17
CA LEU A 256 -28.07 -4.16 -7.58
C LEU A 256 -28.48 -5.61 -7.23
N ALA A 257 -29.65 -5.77 -6.61
CA ALA A 257 -30.19 -7.10 -6.30
C ALA A 257 -30.46 -7.93 -7.55
N GLN A 258 -31.05 -7.34 -8.60
CA GLN A 258 -31.28 -8.02 -9.89
C GLN A 258 -29.97 -8.43 -10.57
N PHE A 259 -28.97 -7.54 -10.56
CA PHE A 259 -27.66 -7.79 -11.12
C PHE A 259 -26.97 -8.99 -10.43
N ILE A 260 -26.94 -8.99 -9.10
CA ILE A 260 -26.32 -10.07 -8.31
C ILE A 260 -27.08 -11.38 -8.50
N ALA A 261 -28.42 -11.34 -8.55
CA ALA A 261 -29.23 -12.52 -8.82
C ALA A 261 -28.96 -13.10 -10.22
N ALA A 262 -28.69 -12.27 -11.22
CA ALA A 262 -28.44 -12.70 -12.59
C ALA A 262 -27.07 -13.38 -12.78
N ARG A 263 -26.06 -13.03 -11.97
CA ARG A 263 -24.69 -13.58 -12.00
C ARG A 263 -24.06 -13.66 -13.40
N LYS A 264 -24.34 -12.68 -14.27
CA LYS A 264 -23.88 -12.70 -15.66
C LYS A 264 -22.41 -12.23 -15.75
N PRO A 265 -21.45 -13.10 -16.11
CA PRO A 265 -20.07 -12.68 -16.29
C PRO A 265 -19.96 -11.68 -17.45
N GLY A 266 -18.99 -10.77 -17.37
CA GLY A 266 -18.75 -9.76 -18.40
C GLY A 266 -19.79 -8.64 -18.45
N THR A 267 -20.56 -8.45 -17.38
CA THR A 267 -21.53 -7.35 -17.24
C THR A 267 -21.26 -6.54 -15.98
N GLN A 268 -21.73 -5.30 -15.95
CA GLN A 268 -21.71 -4.41 -14.79
C GLN A 268 -23.09 -3.77 -14.59
N PRO A 269 -23.43 -3.31 -13.38
CA PRO A 269 -24.60 -2.45 -13.16
C PRO A 269 -24.50 -1.15 -13.98
N ASP A 270 -25.64 -0.58 -14.33
CA ASP A 270 -25.71 0.72 -15.02
C ASP A 270 -25.51 1.86 -14.01
N ALA A 271 -26.02 1.68 -12.79
CA ALA A 271 -25.91 2.69 -11.74
C ALA A 271 -24.51 2.72 -11.10
N GLU A 272 -23.89 3.91 -11.09
CA GLU A 272 -22.54 4.13 -10.52
C GLU A 272 -22.48 3.75 -9.02
N ASN A 273 -23.55 4.02 -8.26
CA ASN A 273 -23.64 3.65 -6.85
C ASN A 273 -23.65 2.11 -6.63
N ALA A 274 -24.28 1.35 -7.53
CA ALA A 274 -24.27 -0.11 -7.47
C ALA A 274 -22.86 -0.67 -7.72
N VAL A 275 -22.12 -0.08 -8.66
CA VAL A 275 -20.69 -0.39 -8.90
C VAL A 275 -19.84 -0.06 -7.68
N GLN A 276 -20.08 1.07 -7.01
CA GLN A 276 -19.38 1.45 -5.78
C GLN A 276 -19.66 0.46 -4.64
N ILE A 277 -20.91 0.05 -4.44
CA ILE A 277 -21.28 -0.95 -3.42
C ILE A 277 -20.63 -2.31 -3.70
N LEU A 278 -20.52 -2.73 -4.96
CA LEU A 278 -19.81 -3.97 -5.34
C LEU A 278 -18.33 -3.91 -4.98
N ASN A 279 -17.65 -2.82 -5.33
CA ASN A 279 -16.23 -2.64 -5.00
C ASN A 279 -16.00 -2.52 -3.49
N LEU A 280 -16.89 -1.85 -2.76
CA LEU A 280 -16.84 -1.79 -1.30
C LEU A 280 -17.05 -3.17 -0.68
N SER A 281 -18.04 -3.93 -1.17
CA SER A 281 -18.31 -5.28 -0.68
C SER A 281 -17.12 -6.21 -0.92
N LEU A 282 -16.46 -6.08 -2.06
CA LEU A 282 -15.24 -6.81 -2.39
C LEU A 282 -14.08 -6.43 -1.46
N ALA A 283 -13.87 -5.13 -1.23
CA ALA A 283 -12.87 -4.63 -0.29
C ALA A 283 -13.09 -5.20 1.12
N LEU A 284 -14.29 -5.06 1.67
CA LEU A 284 -14.64 -5.57 3.01
C LEU A 284 -14.52 -7.10 3.13
N THR A 285 -14.86 -7.84 2.06
CA THR A 285 -14.80 -9.31 2.04
C THR A 285 -13.36 -9.82 2.07
N THR A 286 -12.45 -9.08 1.45
CA THR A 286 -11.06 -9.49 1.24
C THR A 286 -10.07 -8.60 1.99
N GLU A 287 -10.56 -7.83 2.95
CA GLU A 287 -9.77 -7.04 3.90
C GLU A 287 -8.80 -7.98 4.64
N TRP A 288 -7.52 -7.62 4.71
CA TRP A 288 -6.53 -8.45 5.41
C TRP A 288 -6.65 -8.37 6.93
N GLY A 289 -6.04 -9.34 7.60
CA GLY A 289 -6.00 -9.38 9.06
C GLY A 289 -7.27 -9.98 9.66
N GLU A 290 -7.70 -9.46 10.80
CA GLU A 290 -8.77 -10.08 11.60
C GLU A 290 -10.12 -10.10 10.90
N ASN A 291 -10.37 -9.21 9.93
CA ASN A 291 -11.62 -9.15 9.20
C ASN A 291 -11.66 -10.03 7.95
N PHE A 292 -10.57 -10.71 7.61
CA PHE A 292 -10.47 -11.52 6.42
C PHE A 292 -11.52 -12.64 6.41
N GLY A 293 -12.39 -12.64 5.40
CA GLY A 293 -13.48 -13.61 5.25
C GLY A 293 -14.60 -13.52 6.29
N LYS A 294 -14.57 -12.55 7.23
CA LYS A 294 -15.65 -12.35 8.20
C LYS A 294 -16.89 -11.74 7.53
N PRO A 295 -18.10 -11.93 8.09
CA PRO A 295 -19.31 -11.30 7.57
C PRO A 295 -19.14 -9.78 7.35
N ILE A 296 -19.59 -9.28 6.20
CA ILE A 296 -19.49 -7.85 5.86
C ILE A 296 -20.70 -7.04 6.29
N GLU A 297 -21.82 -7.69 6.67
CA GLU A 297 -23.12 -7.04 6.90
C GLU A 297 -23.02 -5.82 7.82
N GLU A 298 -22.42 -5.98 9.01
CA GLU A 298 -22.33 -4.88 9.98
C GLU A 298 -21.56 -3.69 9.40
N ARG A 299 -20.41 -3.93 8.76
CA ARG A 299 -19.54 -2.91 8.19
C ARG A 299 -20.18 -2.24 6.97
N LEU A 300 -20.84 -3.01 6.11
CA LEU A 300 -21.52 -2.53 4.92
C LEU A 300 -22.74 -1.67 5.28
N ARG A 301 -23.57 -2.13 6.23
CA ARG A 301 -24.80 -1.43 6.65
C ARG A 301 -24.54 -0.16 7.44
N ARG A 302 -23.36 0.03 8.03
CA ARG A 302 -22.96 1.33 8.60
C ARG A 302 -22.87 2.42 7.52
N ARG A 303 -22.44 2.06 6.29
CA ARG A 303 -22.30 2.99 5.16
C ARG A 303 -23.52 3.01 4.25
N HIS A 304 -24.23 1.89 4.15
CA HIS A 304 -25.43 1.69 3.34
C HIS A 304 -26.56 1.03 4.17
N PRO A 305 -27.21 1.77 5.09
CA PRO A 305 -28.22 1.21 6.00
C PRO A 305 -29.44 0.59 5.31
N GLU A 306 -29.70 1.02 4.07
CA GLU A 306 -30.77 0.56 3.19
C GLU A 306 -30.59 -0.87 2.65
N ILE A 307 -29.38 -1.43 2.72
CA ILE A 307 -29.09 -2.80 2.30
C ILE A 307 -29.58 -3.77 3.39
N ASP A 308 -30.47 -4.69 3.02
CA ASP A 308 -30.93 -5.74 3.94
C ASP A 308 -29.93 -6.89 4.10
N SER A 309 -30.15 -7.75 5.10
CA SER A 309 -29.25 -8.87 5.40
C SER A 309 -29.16 -9.89 4.26
N SER A 310 -30.24 -10.09 3.49
CA SER A 310 -30.26 -11.02 2.36
C SER A 310 -29.34 -10.54 1.24
N LEU A 311 -29.43 -9.25 0.89
CA LEU A 311 -28.59 -8.64 -0.11
C LEU A 311 -27.12 -8.55 0.35
N CYS A 312 -26.86 -8.29 1.64
CA CYS A 312 -25.50 -8.35 2.20
C CYS A 312 -24.84 -9.72 1.99
N GLN A 313 -25.56 -10.80 2.27
CA GLN A 313 -25.05 -12.16 2.07
C GLN A 313 -24.78 -12.47 0.60
N GLN A 314 -25.69 -12.07 -0.29
CA GLN A 314 -25.52 -12.24 -1.73
C GLN A 314 -24.33 -11.45 -2.28
N LEU A 315 -24.14 -10.20 -1.80
CA LEU A 315 -22.99 -9.36 -2.12
C LEU A 315 -21.67 -10.02 -1.70
N GLN A 316 -21.60 -10.51 -0.45
CA GLN A 316 -20.39 -11.17 0.05
C GLN A 316 -20.08 -12.46 -0.71
N GLN A 317 -21.09 -13.26 -1.03
CA GLN A 317 -20.90 -14.46 -1.82
C GLN A 317 -20.35 -14.13 -3.22
N TYR A 318 -20.93 -13.14 -3.89
CA TYR A 318 -20.49 -12.71 -5.21
C TYR A 318 -19.07 -12.10 -5.18
N ALA A 319 -18.75 -11.33 -4.14
CA ALA A 319 -17.40 -10.82 -3.90
C ALA A 319 -16.37 -11.94 -3.72
N ASN A 320 -16.68 -12.97 -2.94
CA ASN A 320 -15.82 -14.14 -2.78
C ASN A 320 -15.58 -14.87 -4.11
N GLU A 321 -16.63 -15.07 -4.91
CA GLU A 321 -16.52 -15.70 -6.23
C GLU A 321 -15.57 -14.92 -7.15
N ALA A 322 -15.67 -13.59 -7.14
CA ALA A 322 -14.75 -12.73 -7.89
C ALA A 322 -13.31 -12.83 -7.37
N ALA A 323 -13.12 -12.77 -6.05
CA ALA A 323 -11.82 -12.86 -5.41
C ALA A 323 -11.11 -14.19 -5.72
N TYR A 324 -11.78 -15.33 -5.54
CA TYR A 324 -11.21 -16.65 -5.83
C TYR A 324 -10.78 -16.78 -7.30
N TYR A 325 -11.61 -16.30 -8.23
CA TYR A 325 -11.24 -16.31 -9.64
C TYR A 325 -9.96 -15.50 -9.92
N ILE A 326 -9.80 -14.34 -9.27
CA ILE A 326 -8.60 -13.50 -9.42
C ILE A 326 -7.38 -14.17 -8.79
N TYR A 327 -7.53 -14.82 -7.63
CA TYR A 327 -6.45 -15.60 -7.02
C TYR A 327 -5.99 -16.75 -7.90
N GLU A 328 -6.92 -17.44 -8.58
CA GLU A 328 -6.58 -18.46 -9.58
C GLU A 328 -5.76 -17.86 -10.73
N GLN A 329 -6.12 -16.66 -11.22
CA GLN A 329 -5.32 -16.00 -12.25
C GLN A 329 -3.91 -15.67 -11.74
N ALA A 330 -3.79 -15.15 -10.52
CA ALA A 330 -2.52 -14.85 -9.89
C ALA A 330 -1.64 -16.11 -9.74
N ALA A 331 -2.22 -17.24 -9.35
CA ALA A 331 -1.51 -18.51 -9.26
C ALA A 331 -0.98 -18.96 -10.63
N GLN A 332 -1.73 -18.77 -11.72
CA GLN A 332 -1.24 -19.08 -13.07
C GLN A 332 -0.04 -18.22 -13.50
N VAL A 333 0.03 -16.98 -13.01
CA VAL A 333 1.20 -16.10 -13.24
C VAL A 333 2.43 -16.63 -12.51
N VAL A 334 2.27 -17.02 -11.23
CA VAL A 334 3.37 -17.61 -10.43
C VAL A 334 3.86 -18.92 -11.06
N LEU A 335 2.97 -19.71 -11.64
CA LEU A 335 3.30 -20.94 -12.39
C LEU A 335 3.84 -20.68 -13.80
N HIS A 336 4.02 -19.43 -14.21
CA HIS A 336 4.46 -19.02 -15.55
C HIS A 336 3.58 -19.48 -16.72
N ASN A 337 2.33 -19.87 -16.44
CA ASN A 337 1.35 -20.24 -17.48
C ASN A 337 0.69 -19.02 -18.11
N LEU A 338 0.77 -17.86 -17.45
CA LEU A 338 0.07 -16.64 -17.83
C LEU A 338 0.92 -15.41 -17.47
N SER A 339 0.81 -14.33 -18.24
CA SER A 339 1.42 -13.04 -17.87
C SER A 339 0.50 -12.27 -16.89
N GLU A 340 1.06 -11.40 -16.04
CA GLU A 340 0.22 -10.54 -15.17
C GLU A 340 -0.77 -9.68 -15.97
N ALA A 341 -0.33 -9.15 -17.12
CA ALA A 341 -1.20 -8.36 -18.00
C ALA A 341 -2.43 -9.17 -18.46
N SER A 342 -2.21 -10.43 -18.84
CA SER A 342 -3.30 -11.35 -19.18
C SER A 342 -4.18 -11.69 -17.97
N ALA A 343 -3.62 -11.80 -16.76
CA ALA A 343 -4.40 -12.05 -15.54
C ALA A 343 -5.37 -10.90 -15.27
N ARG A 344 -4.87 -9.67 -15.38
CA ARG A 344 -5.68 -8.45 -15.26
C ARG A 344 -6.78 -8.40 -16.30
N GLN A 345 -6.45 -8.68 -17.57
CA GLN A 345 -7.43 -8.70 -18.65
C GLN A 345 -8.52 -9.75 -18.41
N ASN A 346 -8.16 -10.97 -18.00
CA ASN A 346 -9.10 -12.04 -17.69
C ASN A 346 -10.05 -11.66 -16.54
N ALA A 347 -9.54 -10.96 -15.52
CA ALA A 347 -10.33 -10.45 -14.40
C ALA A 347 -11.36 -9.41 -14.86
N LEU A 348 -10.92 -8.38 -15.60
CA LEU A 348 -11.78 -7.30 -16.09
C LEU A 348 -12.79 -7.77 -17.13
N GLN A 349 -12.44 -8.77 -17.96
CA GLN A 349 -13.39 -9.38 -18.88
C GLN A 349 -14.52 -10.12 -18.16
N LYS A 350 -14.25 -10.75 -17.02
CA LYS A 350 -15.26 -11.49 -16.25
C LYS A 350 -16.03 -10.59 -15.29
N TYR A 351 -15.37 -9.59 -14.71
CA TYR A 351 -15.93 -8.66 -13.73
C TYR A 351 -15.59 -7.21 -14.11
N PRO A 352 -16.29 -6.62 -15.11
CA PRO A 352 -15.99 -5.27 -15.61
C PRO A 352 -16.18 -4.15 -14.59
N TRP A 353 -16.97 -4.39 -13.55
CA TRP A 353 -17.23 -3.44 -12.47
C TRP A 353 -16.04 -3.25 -11.52
N LEU A 354 -15.00 -4.10 -11.58
CA LEU A 354 -13.82 -4.00 -10.71
C LEU A 354 -13.07 -2.70 -10.95
N ASN A 355 -12.76 -1.99 -9.86
CA ASN A 355 -11.80 -0.90 -9.93
C ASN A 355 -10.34 -1.44 -9.90
N ASN A 356 -9.41 -0.61 -10.39
CA ASN A 356 -7.99 -0.98 -10.48
C ASN A 356 -7.34 -1.25 -9.12
N GLU A 357 -7.84 -0.60 -8.07
CA GLU A 357 -7.36 -0.75 -6.70
C GLU A 357 -7.65 -2.15 -6.16
N ASN A 358 -8.91 -2.59 -6.16
CA ASN A 358 -9.29 -3.94 -5.76
C ASN A 358 -8.62 -5.01 -6.62
N LEU A 359 -8.51 -4.79 -7.94
CA LEU A 359 -7.85 -5.75 -8.82
C LEU A 359 -6.37 -5.92 -8.45
N SER A 360 -5.65 -4.81 -8.28
CA SER A 360 -4.23 -4.85 -7.93
C SER A 360 -4.01 -5.46 -6.55
N ARG A 361 -4.87 -5.09 -5.58
CA ARG A 361 -4.87 -5.68 -4.25
C ARG A 361 -5.07 -7.20 -4.33
N LEU A 362 -6.13 -7.67 -4.97
CA LEU A 362 -6.43 -9.11 -5.07
C LEU A 362 -5.35 -9.92 -5.81
N LEU A 363 -4.71 -9.36 -6.83
CA LEU A 363 -3.57 -10.02 -7.48
C LEU A 363 -2.39 -10.18 -6.52
N ASN A 364 -2.04 -9.13 -5.76
CA ASN A 364 -0.97 -9.20 -4.76
C ASN A 364 -1.27 -10.25 -3.68
N ILE A 365 -2.54 -10.35 -3.27
CA ILE A 365 -3.02 -11.37 -2.33
C ILE A 365 -2.84 -12.77 -2.92
N GLY A 366 -3.27 -12.96 -4.16
CA GLY A 366 -3.10 -14.22 -4.87
C GLY A 366 -1.63 -14.62 -5.02
N PHE A 367 -0.75 -13.67 -5.37
CA PHE A 367 0.69 -13.91 -5.44
C PHE A 367 1.26 -14.33 -4.11
N TYR A 368 0.88 -13.65 -3.02
CA TYR A 368 1.34 -14.00 -1.68
C TYR A 368 1.00 -15.45 -1.30
N TYR A 369 -0.24 -15.88 -1.57
CA TYR A 369 -0.68 -17.24 -1.25
C TYR A 369 -0.12 -18.29 -2.22
N ALA A 370 0.12 -17.95 -3.48
CA ALA A 370 0.66 -18.88 -4.47
C ALA A 370 2.19 -19.06 -4.39
N ILE A 371 2.91 -18.10 -3.80
CA ILE A 371 4.36 -18.17 -3.58
C ILE A 371 4.71 -19.01 -2.32
N ARG A 372 3.75 -19.15 -1.39
CA ARG A 372 3.88 -20.05 -0.23
C ARG A 372 3.60 -21.49 -0.62
#